data_AF-A0A2V8TUN5-F1
#
_entry.id   AF-A0A2V8TUN5-F1
#
_cell.length_a   1.000
_cell.length_b   1.000
_cell.length_c   1.000
_cell.angle_alpha   90.00
_cell.angle_beta   90.00
_cell.angle_gamma   90.00
#
_symmetry.space_group_name_H-M   'P 1'
#
loop_
_entity.id
_entity.type
_entity.pdbx_description
1 polymer ?
#
loop_
_entity_poly.entity_id
_entity_poly.type
_entity_poly.pdbx_seq_one_letter_code
_entity_poly.pdbx_strand_id
1 'polypeptide(L)'
;MRLFTNLEFKSLEDLFVKQLEDLYDAETRLVDAIPKMVQAASTPELKRALEDHWAQTQQHVQRLDAIFQQLGREPESETCEAMKGLINEGEEVVSAHGDADVKDAAI
;
A
#
# COMPACT_ATOMS: atom_id res chain seq x y z
N MET A 1 -13.71 -23.79 4.15
CA MET A 1 -12.77 -22.96 3.37
C MET A 1 -13.54 -22.37 2.20
N ARG A 2 -13.95 -21.10 2.27
CA ARG A 2 -14.60 -20.41 1.14
C ARG A 2 -13.49 -19.96 0.19
N LEU A 3 -13.03 -20.87 -0.67
CA LEU A 3 -11.90 -20.63 -1.59
C LEU A 3 -12.24 -19.62 -2.70
N PHE A 4 -13.53 -19.35 -2.92
CA PHE A 4 -13.99 -18.29 -3.81
C PHE A 4 -15.15 -17.58 -3.12
N THR A 5 -14.93 -16.36 -2.67
CA THR A 5 -16.02 -15.40 -2.46
C THR A 5 -16.72 -15.22 -3.81
N ASN A 6 -18.05 -15.27 -3.83
CA ASN A 6 -18.82 -14.93 -5.03
C ASN A 6 -18.70 -13.42 -5.27
N LEU A 7 -17.55 -12.97 -5.78
CA LEU A 7 -17.32 -11.62 -6.25
C LEU A 7 -18.12 -11.49 -7.56
N GLU A 8 -19.16 -10.67 -7.55
CA GLU A 8 -20.03 -10.47 -8.70
C GLU A 8 -19.95 -9.01 -9.14
N PHE A 9 -19.51 -8.78 -10.37
CA PHE A 9 -19.51 -7.46 -11.00
C PHE A 9 -20.61 -7.41 -12.06
N LYS A 10 -21.50 -6.43 -11.97
CA LYS A 10 -22.60 -6.26 -12.92
C LYS A 10 -22.28 -5.19 -13.97
N SER A 11 -21.27 -4.37 -13.71
CA SER A 11 -20.85 -3.30 -14.61
C SER A 11 -19.34 -3.02 -14.51
N LEU A 12 -18.82 -2.24 -15.47
CA LEU A 12 -17.47 -1.70 -15.37
C LEU A 12 -17.35 -0.66 -14.24
N GLU A 13 -18.44 0.02 -13.89
CA GLU A 13 -18.47 0.95 -12.76
C GLU A 13 -18.26 0.19 -11.44
N ASP A 14 -18.88 -0.98 -11.28
CA ASP A 14 -18.71 -1.81 -10.09
C ASP A 14 -17.24 -2.24 -9.93
N LEU A 15 -16.63 -2.70 -11.03
CA LEU A 15 -15.21 -3.07 -11.03
C LEU A 15 -14.32 -1.85 -10.75
N PHE A 16 -14.62 -0.70 -11.35
CA PHE A 16 -13.85 0.52 -11.14
C PHE A 16 -13.87 0.98 -9.68
N VAL A 17 -15.05 1.07 -9.07
CA VAL A 17 -15.19 1.45 -7.65
C VAL A 17 -14.46 0.44 -6.76
N LYS A 18 -14.64 -0.86 -7.01
CA LYS A 18 -13.94 -1.91 -6.27
C LYS A 18 -12.41 -1.78 -6.31
N GLN A 19 -11.86 -1.47 -7.49
CA GLN A 19 -10.41 -1.30 -7.63
C GLN A 19 -9.92 0.00 -6.96
N LEU A 20 -10.74 1.04 -6.92
CA LEU A 20 -10.42 2.25 -6.14
C LEU A 20 -10.42 1.97 -4.64
N GLU A 21 -11.33 1.15 -4.13
CA GLU A 21 -11.37 0.75 -2.72
C GLU A 21 -10.14 -0.09 -2.34
N ASP A 22 -9.77 -1.07 -3.17
CA ASP A 22 -8.57 -1.88 -2.96
C ASP A 22 -7.29 -1.02 -2.96
N LEU A 23 -7.18 -0.08 -3.91
CA LEU A 23 -6.06 0.86 -3.98
C LEU A 23 -6.05 1.83 -2.78
N TYR A 24 -7.21 2.27 -2.32
CA TYR A 24 -7.33 3.17 -1.17
C TYR A 24 -6.82 2.51 0.12
N ASP A 25 -7.23 1.27 0.40
CA ASP A 25 -6.70 0.51 1.55
C ASP A 25 -5.20 0.24 1.37
N ALA A 26 -4.75 -0.11 0.16
CA ALA A 26 -3.32 -0.34 -0.11
C ALA A 26 -2.46 0.91 0.19
N GLU A 27 -2.82 2.07 -0.35
CA GLU A 27 -2.09 3.33 -0.12
C GLU A 27 -2.15 3.76 1.35
N THR A 28 -3.31 3.60 2.01
CA THR A 28 -3.44 3.89 3.45
C THR A 28 -2.48 3.04 4.30
N ARG A 29 -2.35 1.75 4.00
CA ARG A 29 -1.39 0.87 4.70
C ARG A 29 0.06 1.25 4.41
N LEU A 30 0.37 1.65 3.17
CA LEU A 30 1.70 2.11 2.79
C LEU A 30 2.12 3.37 3.55
N VAL A 31 1.18 4.28 3.83
CA VAL A 31 1.45 5.46 4.69
C VAL A 31 2.00 5.04 6.06
N ASP A 32 1.53 3.93 6.62
CA ASP A 32 2.00 3.41 7.92
C ASP A 32 3.26 2.55 7.80
N ALA A 33 3.43 1.83 6.68
CA ALA A 33 4.52 0.88 6.49
C ALA A 33 5.84 1.53 6.04
N ILE A 34 5.80 2.46 5.07
CA ILE A 34 7.00 3.07 4.47
C ILE A 34 7.94 3.71 5.53
N PRO A 35 7.46 4.41 6.57
CA PRO A 35 8.34 4.97 7.60
C PRO A 35 9.22 3.93 8.30
N LYS A 36 8.77 2.68 8.42
CA LYS A 36 9.57 1.57 8.97
C LYS A 36 10.72 1.20 8.04
N MET A 37 10.46 1.18 6.72
CA MET A 37 11.47 0.92 5.70
C MET A 37 12.52 2.04 5.64
N VAL A 38 12.11 3.31 5.76
CA VAL A 38 13.03 4.46 5.86
C VAL A 38 14.00 4.30 7.03
N GLN A 39 13.50 3.87 8.19
CA GLN A 39 14.32 3.64 9.38
C GLN A 39 15.29 2.46 9.21
N ALA A 40 14.88 1.43 8.48
CA ALA A 40 15.65 0.20 8.28
C ALA A 40 16.74 0.35 7.21
N ALA A 41 16.51 1.18 6.19
CA ALA A 41 17.47 1.46 5.15
C ALA A 41 18.77 2.02 5.72
N SER A 42 19.90 1.71 5.10
CA SER A 42 21.22 2.18 5.53
C SER A 42 21.78 3.26 4.61
N THR A 43 21.51 3.14 3.31
CA THR A 43 22.00 4.02 2.25
C THR A 43 21.20 5.33 2.18
N PRO A 44 21.86 6.50 2.18
CA PRO A 44 21.17 7.80 2.13
C PRO A 44 20.23 7.97 0.94
N GLU A 45 20.61 7.45 -0.23
CA GLU A 45 19.83 7.52 -1.46
C GLU A 45 18.53 6.71 -1.35
N LEU A 46 18.59 5.50 -0.75
CA LEU A 46 17.42 4.66 -0.54
C LEU A 46 16.45 5.29 0.47
N LYS A 47 16.98 5.84 1.58
CA LYS A 47 16.16 6.58 2.57
C LYS A 47 15.39 7.71 1.92
N ARG A 48 16.08 8.54 1.14
CA ARG A 48 15.47 9.66 0.45
C ARG A 48 14.39 9.21 -0.53
N ALA A 49 14.65 8.16 -1.30
CA ALA A 49 13.66 7.62 -2.23
C ALA A 49 12.39 7.14 -1.50
N LEU A 50 12.54 6.48 -0.35
CA LEU A 50 11.42 6.03 0.48
C LEU A 50 10.67 7.20 1.14
N GLU A 51 11.38 8.23 1.62
CA GLU A 51 10.77 9.46 2.16
C GLU A 51 9.97 10.22 1.09
N ASP A 52 10.56 10.38 -0.11
CA ASP A 52 9.89 11.00 -1.25
C ASP A 52 8.64 10.18 -1.65
N HIS A 53 8.75 8.86 -1.66
CA HIS A 53 7.61 7.98 -1.96
C HIS A 53 6.53 8.07 -0.88
N TRP A 54 6.89 8.12 0.41
CA TRP A 54 5.93 8.30 1.49
C TRP A 54 5.12 9.59 1.35
N ALA A 55 5.77 10.69 0.99
CA ALA A 55 5.09 11.96 0.71
C ALA A 55 4.14 11.84 -0.50
N GLN A 56 4.53 11.11 -1.54
CA GLN A 56 3.67 10.84 -2.70
C GLN A 56 2.45 9.99 -2.32
N THR A 57 2.65 8.90 -1.56
CA THR A 57 1.58 8.02 -1.06
C THR A 57 0.53 8.80 -0.27
N GLN A 58 0.94 9.72 0.61
CA GLN A 58 -0.01 10.60 1.32
C GLN A 58 -0.83 11.46 0.36
N GLN A 59 -0.21 11.97 -0.72
CA GLN A 59 -0.91 12.71 -1.76
C GLN A 59 -1.82 11.80 -2.60
N HIS A 60 -1.47 10.53 -2.79
CA HIS A 60 -2.32 9.57 -3.49
C HIS A 60 -3.60 9.29 -2.70
N VAL A 61 -3.51 9.08 -1.39
CA VAL A 61 -4.69 8.95 -0.51
C VAL A 61 -5.61 10.17 -0.65
N GLN A 62 -5.07 11.38 -0.59
CA GLN A 62 -5.85 12.62 -0.76
C GLN A 62 -6.52 12.72 -2.14
N ARG A 63 -5.87 12.22 -3.20
CA ARG A 63 -6.47 12.18 -4.55
C ARG A 63 -7.60 11.15 -4.62
N LEU A 64 -7.45 10.01 -3.98
CA LEU A 64 -8.50 9.00 -3.91
C LEU A 64 -9.70 9.51 -3.12
N ASP A 65 -9.48 10.21 -2.00
CA ASP A 65 -10.55 10.91 -1.27
C ASP A 65 -11.34 11.85 -2.20
N ALA A 66 -10.63 12.67 -2.98
CA ALA A 66 -11.25 13.59 -3.93
C ALA A 66 -12.01 12.87 -5.05
N ILE A 67 -11.56 11.69 -5.47
CA ILE A 67 -12.26 10.85 -6.45
C ILE A 67 -13.55 10.29 -5.85
N PHE A 68 -13.50 9.72 -4.64
CA PHE A 68 -14.68 9.20 -3.96
C PHE A 68 -15.74 10.30 -3.73
N GLN A 69 -15.30 11.50 -3.33
CA GLN A 69 -16.18 12.67 -3.23
C GLN A 69 -16.85 13.02 -4.57
N GLN A 70 -16.11 12.99 -5.69
CA GLN A 70 -16.67 13.25 -7.02
C GLN A 70 -17.66 12.17 -7.47
N LEU A 71 -17.46 10.93 -7.03
CA LEU A 71 -18.38 9.81 -7.27
C LEU A 71 -19.61 9.85 -6.34
N GLY A 72 -19.61 10.70 -5.31
CA GLY A 72 -20.66 10.74 -4.29
C GLY A 72 -20.72 9.45 -3.45
N ARG A 73 -19.57 8.80 -3.25
CA ARG A 73 -19.43 7.53 -2.52
C ARG A 73 -18.40 7.71 -1.40
N GLU A 74 -18.51 6.90 -0.35
CA GLU A 74 -17.44 6.74 0.64
C GLU A 74 -16.64 5.48 0.30
N PRO A 75 -15.32 5.46 0.49
CA PRO A 75 -14.54 4.24 0.31
C PRO A 75 -14.99 3.18 1.33
N GLU A 76 -15.38 2.00 0.85
CA GLU A 76 -15.62 0.88 1.76
C GLU A 76 -14.30 0.42 2.41
N SER A 77 -14.37 0.00 3.67
CA SER A 77 -13.24 -0.57 4.40
C SER A 77 -12.98 -2.01 3.98
N GLU A 78 -12.52 -2.19 2.74
CA GLU A 78 -12.09 -3.48 2.26
C GLU A 78 -10.57 -3.63 2.38
N THR A 79 -10.15 -4.78 2.91
CA THR A 79 -8.72 -5.08 3.02
C THR A 79 -8.16 -5.56 1.68
N CYS A 80 -7.17 -4.84 1.18
CA CYS A 80 -6.27 -5.29 0.13
C CYS A 80 -5.32 -6.36 0.69
N GLU A 81 -5.72 -7.62 0.56
CA GLU A 81 -4.92 -8.76 1.04
C GLU A 81 -3.56 -8.85 0.31
N ALA A 82 -3.49 -8.37 -0.93
CA ALA A 82 -2.22 -8.32 -1.68
C ALA A 82 -1.23 -7.34 -1.03
N MET A 83 -1.64 -6.09 -0.78
CA MET A 83 -0.76 -5.10 -0.14
C MET A 83 -0.37 -5.52 1.28
N LYS A 84 -1.31 -6.10 2.03
CA LYS A 84 -1.02 -6.67 3.34
C LYS A 84 0.05 -7.77 3.27
N GLY A 85 -0.01 -8.64 2.27
CA GLY A 85 1.03 -9.64 2.00
C GLY A 85 2.40 -9.00 1.75
N LEU A 86 2.47 -8.02 0.83
CA LEU A 86 3.71 -7.31 0.51
C LEU A 86 4.30 -6.57 1.72
N ILE A 87 3.46 -5.94 2.54
CA ILE A 87 3.91 -5.28 3.77
C ILE A 87 4.48 -6.29 4.75
N ASN A 88 3.84 -7.45 4.93
CA ASN A 88 4.37 -8.49 5.81
C ASN A 88 5.75 -8.97 5.35
N GLU A 89 5.93 -9.21 4.05
CA GLU A 89 7.24 -9.56 3.48
C GLU A 89 8.29 -8.46 3.72
N GLY A 90 7.91 -7.19 3.53
CA GLY A 90 8.77 -6.05 3.84
C GLY A 90 9.13 -5.95 5.33
N GLU A 91 8.19 -6.23 6.24
CA GLU A 91 8.45 -6.25 7.68
C GLU A 91 9.43 -7.36 8.10
N GLU A 92 9.39 -8.52 7.43
CA GLU A 92 10.38 -9.58 7.62
C GLU A 92 11.80 -9.11 7.22
N VAL A 93 11.93 -8.41 6.10
CA VAL A 93 13.21 -7.82 5.64
C VAL A 93 13.72 -6.76 6.62
N VAL A 94 12.85 -5.83 7.03
CA VAL A 94 13.18 -4.76 7.99
C VAL A 94 13.73 -5.37 9.28
N SER A 95 13.10 -6.44 9.76
CA SER A 95 13.46 -7.14 11.00
C SER A 95 14.66 -8.08 10.88
N ALA A 96 15.10 -8.39 9.65
CA ALA A 96 16.20 -9.31 9.43
C ALA A 96 17.54 -8.76 9.99
N HIS A 97 18.41 -9.67 10.39
CA HIS A 97 19.79 -9.37 10.75
C HIS A 97 20.71 -9.75 9.58
N GLY A 98 21.70 -8.91 9.28
CA GLY A 98 22.61 -9.17 8.17
C GLY A 98 23.44 -7.96 7.80
N ASP A 99 24.15 -8.11 6.69
CA ASP A 99 24.90 -7.03 6.07
C ASP A 99 23.96 -5.92 5.59
N ALA A 100 24.39 -4.67 5.75
CA ALA A 100 23.56 -3.50 5.48
C ALA A 100 23.23 -3.34 3.98
N ASP A 101 24.21 -3.58 3.11
CA ASP A 101 24.03 -3.45 1.66
C ASP A 101 23.12 -4.57 1.14
N VAL A 102 23.26 -5.78 1.69
CA VAL A 102 22.38 -6.92 1.36
C VAL A 102 20.94 -6.67 1.81
N LYS A 103 20.75 -6.08 3.01
CA LYS A 103 19.43 -5.70 3.50
C LYS A 103 18.80 -4.60 2.66
N ASP A 104 19.56 -3.56 2.32
CA ASP A 104 19.08 -2.48 1.46
C ASP A 104 18.67 -2.99 0.07
N ALA A 105 19.30 -4.05 -0.44
CA ALA A 105 18.90 -4.68 -1.71
C ALA A 105 17.59 -5.49 -1.62
N ALA A 106 17.16 -5.86 -0.41
CA ALA A 106 15.91 -6.58 -0.16
C ALA A 106 14.74 -5.65 0.19
N ILE A 107 15.03 -4.37 0.46
CA ILE A 107 14.06 -3.28 0.67
C ILE A 107 13.66 -2.71 -0.69
#